data_AF-A0A431VUR3-F1
#
_entry.id   AF-A0A431VUR3-F1
#
_cell.length_a   1.000
_cell.length_b   1.000
_cell.length_c   1.000
_cell.angle_alpha   90.00
_cell.angle_beta   90.00
_cell.angle_gamma   90.00
#
_symmetry.space_group_name_H-M   'P 1'
#
loop_
_entity.id
_entity.type
_entity.pdbx_description
1 polymer ?
#
loop_
_entity_poly.entity_id
_entity_poly.type
_entity_poly.pdbx_seq_one_letter_code
_entity_poly.pdbx_strand_id
1 'polypeptide(L)'
;MNIESKLQQLRKARKLRAILPFHSRQVGGIDVSKEQYSDVQAFVKVLFKQLKANKFDIQVTHWGEIYLIEPVRSIHVLLSISSRANDDEIEQVKLALKSKDYLTKEVDGFAEELLCVSFCAYRPGTKWRRYPLDLTLRNFDELVTQIITAMKFNVAQLSTTIKHELSKDIHQVNLDDLMALICYGAARQGPDSQLAHLSNNNELRSPTSCKLVEHQLTFYGYYCKQHQFFLSPSSMKIFRILLPDAGDIEAEFVA
;
A
#
# COMPACT_ATOMS: atom_id res chain seq x y z
N MET A 1 6.94 1.89 -21.84
CA MET A 1 6.70 1.14 -20.59
C MET A 1 7.31 -0.27 -20.63
N ASN A 2 8.18 -0.58 -19.66
CA ASN A 2 8.77 -1.91 -19.42
C ASN A 2 7.99 -2.65 -18.33
N ILE A 3 7.23 -3.69 -18.72
CA ILE A 3 6.34 -4.44 -17.80
C ILE A 3 7.15 -5.25 -16.78
N GLU A 4 8.24 -5.89 -17.19
CA GLU A 4 9.07 -6.71 -16.29
C GLU A 4 9.71 -5.85 -15.19
N SER A 5 10.13 -4.63 -15.53
CA SER A 5 10.61 -3.65 -14.54
C SER A 5 9.53 -3.29 -13.50
N LYS A 6 8.28 -3.06 -13.93
CA LYS A 6 7.15 -2.76 -13.03
C LYS A 6 6.80 -3.96 -12.14
N LEU A 7 6.82 -5.18 -12.70
CA LEU A 7 6.63 -6.41 -11.92
C LEU A 7 7.75 -6.63 -10.90
N GLN A 8 8.99 -6.28 -11.23
CA GLN A 8 10.11 -6.33 -10.29
C GLN A 8 9.95 -5.30 -9.16
N GLN A 9 9.46 -4.08 -9.47
CA GLN A 9 9.13 -3.09 -8.45
C GLN A 9 8.06 -3.62 -7.48
N LEU A 10 6.98 -4.22 -7.98
CA LEU A 10 5.95 -4.84 -7.14
C LEU A 10 6.49 -5.98 -6.27
N ARG A 11 7.40 -6.81 -6.80
CA ARG A 11 8.06 -7.87 -6.02
C ARG A 11 8.91 -7.32 -4.89
N LYS A 12 9.64 -6.23 -5.12
CA LYS A 12 10.42 -5.54 -4.09
C LYS A 12 9.50 -4.93 -3.03
N ALA A 13 8.47 -4.21 -3.46
CA ALA A 13 7.50 -3.55 -2.60
C ALA A 13 6.67 -4.52 -1.74
N ARG A 14 6.49 -5.77 -2.15
CA ARG A 14 5.78 -6.78 -1.36
C ARG A 14 6.26 -6.88 0.09
N LYS A 15 7.59 -6.79 0.32
CA LYS A 15 8.15 -6.85 1.68
C LYS A 15 7.77 -5.61 2.52
N LEU A 16 7.56 -4.48 1.85
CA LEU A 16 7.17 -3.22 2.45
C LEU A 16 5.68 -3.19 2.80
N ARG A 17 4.83 -3.92 2.06
CA ARG A 17 3.38 -4.01 2.36
C ARG A 17 3.09 -4.45 3.79
N ALA A 18 3.96 -5.25 4.42
CA ALA A 18 3.80 -5.68 5.81
C ALA A 18 3.93 -4.54 6.85
N ILE A 19 4.53 -3.40 6.48
CA ILE A 19 4.68 -2.22 7.34
C ILE A 19 3.44 -1.30 7.23
N LEU A 20 2.70 -1.37 6.14
CA LEU A 20 1.55 -0.48 5.88
C LEU A 20 0.47 -0.45 6.97
N PRO A 21 0.15 -1.55 7.69
CA PRO A 21 -0.77 -1.49 8.83
C PRO A 21 -0.34 -0.51 9.94
N PHE A 22 0.96 -0.17 10.00
CA PHE A 22 1.52 0.77 10.95
C PHE A 22 1.65 2.20 10.38
N HIS A 23 1.27 2.41 9.11
CA HIS A 23 1.31 3.70 8.45
C HIS A 23 -0.06 4.39 8.53
N SER A 24 -0.06 5.70 8.74
CA SER A 24 -1.23 6.59 8.59
C SER A 24 -1.91 6.53 7.21
N ARG A 25 -1.17 6.19 6.14
CA ARG A 25 -1.68 6.14 4.77
C ARG A 25 -2.29 4.78 4.50
N GLN A 26 -3.60 4.76 4.23
CA GLN A 26 -4.23 3.59 3.62
C GLN A 26 -4.03 3.65 2.12
N VAL A 27 -3.22 2.73 1.60
CA VAL A 27 -2.77 2.77 0.20
C VAL A 27 -3.17 1.52 -0.56
N GLY A 28 -3.62 1.71 -1.80
CA GLY A 28 -3.89 0.61 -2.73
C GLY A 28 -2.61 -0.15 -3.08
N GLY A 29 -2.73 -1.36 -3.63
CA GLY A 29 -1.59 -2.16 -4.05
C GLY A 29 -1.94 -3.64 -4.05
N ILE A 30 -0.95 -4.52 -3.91
CA ILE A 30 -1.19 -5.97 -3.89
C ILE A 30 -1.01 -6.48 -2.45
N ASP A 31 -2.13 -6.77 -1.79
CA ASP A 31 -2.21 -7.31 -0.42
C ASP A 31 -2.81 -8.71 -0.45
N VAL A 32 -1.96 -9.69 -0.76
CA VAL A 32 -2.36 -11.09 -0.87
C VAL A 32 -1.36 -11.97 -0.14
N SER A 33 -1.77 -13.20 0.18
CA SER A 33 -0.89 -14.15 0.85
C SER A 33 0.31 -14.52 -0.03
N LYS A 34 1.35 -15.10 0.58
CA LYS A 34 2.55 -15.52 -0.16
C LYS A 34 2.20 -16.59 -1.20
N GLU A 35 1.25 -17.44 -0.87
CA GLU A 35 0.75 -18.55 -1.68
C GLU A 35 -0.01 -18.03 -2.91
N GLN A 36 -0.83 -16.99 -2.75
CA GLN A 36 -1.59 -16.38 -3.85
C GLN A 36 -0.74 -15.50 -4.77
N TYR A 37 0.41 -15.02 -4.31
CA TYR A 37 1.17 -13.97 -5.00
C TYR A 37 1.64 -14.37 -6.40
N SER A 38 2.00 -15.64 -6.64
CA SER A 38 2.44 -16.09 -7.97
C SER A 38 1.33 -15.96 -9.02
N ASP A 39 0.12 -16.35 -8.64
CA ASP A 39 -1.03 -16.36 -9.56
C ASP A 39 -1.55 -14.94 -9.77
N VAL A 40 -1.59 -14.14 -8.70
CA VAL A 40 -1.88 -12.70 -8.79
C VAL A 40 -0.85 -11.98 -9.67
N GLN A 41 0.43 -12.36 -9.59
CA GLN A 41 1.45 -11.80 -10.47
C GLN A 41 1.22 -12.17 -11.94
N ALA A 42 0.75 -13.38 -12.23
CA ALA A 42 0.36 -13.78 -13.58
C ALA A 42 -0.81 -12.92 -14.10
N PHE A 43 -1.85 -12.72 -13.29
CA PHE A 43 -2.95 -11.82 -13.59
C PHE A 43 -2.46 -10.38 -13.87
N VAL A 44 -1.64 -9.82 -12.98
CA VAL A 44 -1.10 -8.45 -13.13
C VAL A 44 -0.29 -8.31 -14.41
N LYS A 45 0.46 -9.34 -14.81
CA LYS A 45 1.19 -9.34 -16.08
C LYS A 45 0.26 -9.26 -17.29
N VAL A 46 -0.87 -9.99 -17.28
CA VAL A 46 -1.89 -9.90 -18.35
C VAL A 46 -2.53 -8.51 -18.35
N LEU A 47 -2.94 -8.01 -17.17
CA LEU A 47 -3.51 -6.68 -16.99
C LEU A 47 -2.58 -5.58 -17.53
N PHE A 48 -1.29 -5.61 -17.18
CA PHE A 48 -0.31 -4.62 -17.63
C PHE A 48 -0.05 -4.67 -19.14
N LYS A 49 -0.11 -5.85 -19.76
CA LYS A 49 -0.01 -6.00 -21.23
C LYS A 49 -1.20 -5.32 -21.91
N GLN A 50 -2.42 -5.57 -21.43
CA GLN A 50 -3.63 -4.97 -22.00
C GLN A 50 -3.71 -3.46 -21.76
N LEU A 51 -3.32 -2.99 -20.57
CA LEU A 51 -3.20 -1.55 -20.27
C LEU A 51 -2.19 -0.85 -21.20
N LYS A 52 -1.03 -1.48 -21.44
CA LYS A 52 -0.03 -1.00 -22.40
C LYS A 52 -0.61 -0.88 -23.82
N ALA A 53 -1.31 -1.92 -24.28
CA ALA A 53 -1.96 -1.93 -25.59
C ALA A 53 -3.00 -0.80 -25.70
N ASN A 54 -3.66 -0.48 -24.58
CA ASN A 54 -4.61 0.63 -24.45
C ASN A 54 -3.96 1.99 -24.15
N LYS A 55 -2.62 2.11 -24.26
CA LYS A 55 -1.84 3.35 -24.06
C LYS A 55 -1.88 3.94 -22.65
N PHE A 56 -2.32 3.19 -21.63
CA PHE A 56 -2.16 3.63 -20.24
C PHE A 56 -0.67 3.66 -19.87
N ASP A 57 -0.27 4.68 -19.09
CA ASP A 57 0.99 4.63 -18.36
C ASP A 57 0.78 4.00 -16.98
N ILE A 58 1.82 3.35 -16.46
CA ILE A 58 1.77 2.63 -15.18
C ILE A 58 2.91 3.11 -14.30
N GLN A 59 2.56 3.64 -13.14
CA GLN A 59 3.49 4.04 -12.10
C GLN A 59 3.31 3.11 -10.90
N VAL A 60 4.44 2.67 -10.34
CA VAL A 60 4.47 1.81 -9.14
C VAL A 60 5.33 2.53 -8.11
N THR A 61 4.77 2.83 -6.95
CA THR A 61 5.48 3.58 -5.90
C THR A 61 6.46 2.71 -5.14
N HIS A 62 7.27 3.32 -4.26
CA HIS A 62 8.15 2.57 -3.35
C HIS A 62 7.36 1.54 -2.53
N TRP A 63 6.16 1.91 -2.08
CA TRP A 63 5.24 1.08 -1.30
C TRP A 63 4.39 0.09 -2.12
N GLY A 64 4.57 0.08 -3.45
CA GLY A 64 3.87 -0.84 -4.33
C GLY A 64 2.43 -0.44 -4.65
N GLU A 65 2.06 0.83 -4.45
CA GLU A 65 0.83 1.35 -5.04
C GLU A 65 0.93 1.34 -6.55
N ILE A 66 -0.18 1.02 -7.21
CA ILE A 66 -0.24 0.97 -8.66
C ILE A 66 -1.14 2.10 -9.14
N TYR A 67 -0.53 3.09 -9.78
CA TYR A 67 -1.24 4.18 -10.43
C TYR A 67 -1.24 3.97 -11.94
N LEU A 68 -2.42 4.07 -12.53
CA LEU A 68 -2.66 3.99 -13.95
C LEU A 68 -3.02 5.38 -14.46
N ILE A 69 -2.35 5.86 -15.50
CA ILE A 69 -2.64 7.16 -16.09
C ILE A 69 -3.41 6.93 -17.37
N GLU A 70 -4.66 7.39 -17.39
CA GLU A 70 -5.53 7.29 -18.56
C GLU A 70 -5.00 8.22 -19.69
N PRO A 71 -4.87 7.73 -20.93
CA PRO A 71 -4.15 8.44 -21.99
C PRO A 71 -4.81 9.72 -22.50
N VAL A 72 -6.13 9.86 -22.45
CA VAL A 72 -6.85 10.98 -23.08
C VAL A 72 -6.96 12.18 -22.14
N ARG A 73 -7.31 11.93 -20.88
CA ARG A 73 -7.60 12.96 -19.87
C ARG A 73 -6.45 13.14 -18.87
N SER A 74 -5.49 12.21 -18.87
CA SER A 74 -4.38 12.16 -17.90
C SER A 74 -4.87 12.07 -16.46
N ILE A 75 -5.99 11.36 -16.23
CA ILE A 75 -6.53 11.14 -14.89
C ILE A 75 -5.85 9.89 -14.31
N HIS A 76 -5.33 10.04 -13.09
CA HIS A 76 -4.75 8.96 -12.32
C HIS A 76 -5.85 8.04 -11.77
N VAL A 77 -5.64 6.73 -11.86
CA VAL A 77 -6.50 5.68 -11.31
C VAL A 77 -5.65 4.82 -10.39
N LEU A 78 -6.04 4.71 -9.13
CA LEU A 78 -5.40 3.82 -8.17
C LEU A 78 -5.98 2.41 -8.32
N LEU A 79 -5.10 1.42 -8.42
CA LEU A 79 -5.43 0.00 -8.52
C LEU A 79 -5.02 -0.73 -7.23
N SER A 80 -5.86 -1.67 -6.79
CA SER A 80 -5.60 -2.53 -5.64
C SER A 80 -6.06 -3.97 -5.92
N ILE A 81 -5.35 -4.95 -5.39
CA ILE A 81 -5.71 -6.37 -5.39
C ILE A 81 -5.58 -6.86 -3.95
N SER A 82 -6.70 -7.23 -3.33
CA SER A 82 -6.73 -7.61 -1.92
C SER A 82 -7.90 -8.53 -1.63
N SER A 83 -7.74 -9.45 -0.67
CA SER A 83 -8.88 -10.16 -0.06
C SER A 83 -9.74 -9.17 0.73
N ARG A 84 -11.05 -9.27 0.58
CA ARG A 84 -12.01 -8.48 1.36
C ARG A 84 -13.21 -9.33 1.70
N ALA A 85 -13.78 -9.10 2.87
CA ALA A 85 -15.07 -9.65 3.24
C ALA A 85 -16.13 -9.26 2.20
N ASN A 86 -16.98 -10.23 1.85
CA ASN A 86 -18.07 -10.05 0.91
C ASN A 86 -19.05 -8.96 1.40
N ASP A 87 -19.26 -7.91 0.59
CA ASP A 87 -20.13 -6.78 0.94
C ASP A 87 -21.58 -7.21 1.19
N ASP A 88 -22.09 -8.20 0.44
CA ASP A 88 -23.46 -8.69 0.59
C ASP A 88 -23.65 -9.41 1.93
N GLU A 89 -22.67 -10.21 2.34
CA GLU A 89 -22.67 -10.89 3.64
C GLU A 89 -22.50 -9.88 4.78
N ILE A 90 -21.65 -8.86 4.61
CA ILE A 90 -21.55 -7.76 5.57
C ILE A 90 -22.92 -7.08 5.75
N GLU A 91 -23.65 -6.79 4.67
CA GLU A 91 -24.98 -6.20 4.78
C GLU A 91 -25.99 -7.14 5.45
N GLN A 92 -25.93 -8.45 5.18
CA GLN A 92 -26.74 -9.44 5.90
C GLN A 92 -26.43 -9.47 7.40
N VAL A 93 -25.15 -9.44 7.78
CA VAL A 93 -24.69 -9.37 9.17
C VAL A 93 -25.21 -8.09 9.83
N LYS A 94 -25.11 -6.94 9.15
CA LYS A 94 -25.67 -5.65 9.64
C LYS A 94 -27.17 -5.73 9.85
N LEU A 95 -27.91 -6.33 8.92
CA LEU A 95 -29.36 -6.51 9.04
C LEU A 95 -29.72 -7.43 10.21
N ALA A 96 -28.96 -8.51 10.42
CA ALA A 96 -29.17 -9.42 11.53
C ALA A 96 -28.92 -8.73 12.89
N LEU A 97 -27.88 -7.89 13.00
CA LEU A 97 -27.60 -7.08 14.20
C LEU A 97 -28.65 -6.01 14.50
N LYS A 98 -29.53 -5.66 13.54
CA LYS A 98 -30.68 -4.80 13.84
C LYS A 98 -31.79 -5.52 14.61
N SER A 99 -31.83 -6.85 14.55
CA SER A 99 -32.87 -7.67 15.18
C SER A 99 -32.37 -8.50 16.37
N LYS A 100 -31.06 -8.56 16.59
CA LYS A 100 -30.42 -9.33 17.67
C LYS A 100 -29.34 -8.47 18.35
N ASP A 101 -29.25 -8.55 19.67
CA ASP A 101 -28.25 -7.82 20.46
C ASP A 101 -26.81 -8.33 20.21
N TYR A 102 -26.68 -9.57 19.75
CA TYR A 102 -25.40 -10.19 19.41
C TYR A 102 -25.56 -11.23 18.31
N LEU A 103 -24.47 -11.50 17.60
CA LEU A 103 -24.33 -12.63 16.68
C LEU A 103 -23.28 -13.59 17.23
N THR A 104 -23.63 -14.87 17.31
CA THR A 104 -22.65 -15.91 17.62
C THR A 104 -21.71 -16.05 16.43
N LYS A 105 -20.41 -15.90 16.66
CA LYS A 105 -19.39 -16.10 15.64
C LYS A 105 -19.22 -17.59 15.38
N GLU A 106 -19.44 -18.05 14.15
CA GLU A 106 -18.97 -19.37 13.74
C GLU A 106 -17.45 -19.34 13.49
N VAL A 107 -16.80 -20.50 13.57
CA VAL A 107 -15.33 -20.67 13.67
C VAL A 107 -14.57 -19.93 12.55
N ASP A 108 -15.16 -19.78 11.37
CA ASP A 108 -14.50 -19.28 10.15
C ASP A 108 -14.75 -17.79 9.84
N GLY A 109 -15.33 -17.03 10.77
CA GLY A 109 -15.58 -15.59 10.58
C GLY A 109 -17.03 -15.26 10.23
N PHE A 110 -17.29 -14.00 9.91
CA PHE A 110 -18.66 -13.50 9.64
C PHE A 110 -18.97 -13.31 8.15
N ALA A 111 -17.95 -13.27 7.31
CA ALA A 111 -18.11 -13.14 5.87
C ALA A 111 -16.95 -13.83 5.15
N GLU A 112 -17.24 -14.50 4.05
CA GLU A 112 -16.26 -15.09 3.16
C GLU A 112 -15.35 -13.98 2.59
N GLU A 113 -14.05 -14.24 2.59
CA GLU A 113 -13.08 -13.33 1.98
C GLU A 113 -12.95 -13.62 0.49
N LEU A 114 -13.39 -12.65 -0.33
CA LEU A 114 -13.25 -12.71 -1.78
C LEU A 114 -12.03 -11.91 -2.22
N LEU A 115 -11.14 -12.56 -2.97
CA LEU A 115 -10.05 -11.87 -3.64
C LEU A 115 -10.62 -10.97 -4.74
N CYS A 116 -10.31 -9.68 -4.68
CA CYS A 116 -10.88 -8.71 -5.61
C CYS A 116 -9.81 -7.82 -6.23
N VAL A 117 -10.00 -7.48 -7.51
CA VAL A 117 -9.33 -6.36 -8.17
C VAL A 117 -10.21 -5.14 -8.03
N SER A 118 -9.67 -4.09 -7.43
CA SER A 118 -10.38 -2.86 -7.15
C SER A 118 -9.68 -1.67 -7.78
N PHE A 119 -10.44 -0.69 -8.23
CA PHE A 119 -9.87 0.57 -8.70
C PHE A 119 -10.76 1.77 -8.38
N CYS A 120 -10.15 2.94 -8.21
CA CYS A 120 -10.83 4.23 -8.09
C CYS A 120 -10.02 5.30 -8.83
N ALA A 121 -10.67 6.37 -9.27
CA ALA A 121 -9.91 7.53 -9.73
C ALA A 121 -9.21 8.17 -8.52
N TYR A 122 -7.98 8.62 -8.68
CA TYR A 122 -7.24 9.29 -7.62
C TYR A 122 -7.75 10.73 -7.45
N ARG A 123 -8.91 10.87 -6.81
CA ARG A 123 -9.62 12.12 -6.60
C ARG A 123 -10.64 11.98 -5.45
N PRO A 124 -10.81 13.01 -4.59
CA PRO A 124 -11.83 13.01 -3.55
C PRO A 124 -13.25 12.75 -4.10
N GLY A 125 -14.04 12.01 -3.32
CA GLY A 125 -15.45 11.71 -3.65
C GLY A 125 -15.66 10.61 -4.68
N THR A 126 -14.60 10.01 -5.22
CA THR A 126 -14.73 8.86 -6.13
C THR A 126 -14.78 7.55 -5.37
N LYS A 127 -15.58 6.59 -5.86
CA LYS A 127 -15.81 5.30 -5.20
C LYS A 127 -14.94 4.22 -5.82
N TRP A 128 -14.50 3.28 -4.99
CA TRP A 128 -13.87 2.05 -5.43
C TRP A 128 -14.86 1.18 -6.18
N ARG A 129 -14.47 0.72 -7.37
CA ARG A 129 -15.13 -0.37 -8.08
C ARG A 129 -14.37 -1.65 -7.84
N ARG A 130 -15.10 -2.76 -7.76
CA ARG A 130 -14.58 -4.06 -7.35
C ARG A 130 -15.00 -5.12 -8.36
N TYR A 131 -14.08 -6.00 -8.68
CA TYR A 131 -14.29 -7.13 -9.56
C TYR A 131 -13.69 -8.37 -8.88
N PRO A 132 -14.47 -9.43 -8.64
CA PRO A 132 -13.94 -10.68 -8.10
C PRO A 132 -12.81 -11.22 -8.99
N LEU A 133 -11.77 -11.75 -8.35
CA LEU A 133 -10.64 -12.37 -9.01
C LEU A 133 -10.57 -13.84 -8.61
N ASP A 134 -11.07 -14.68 -9.50
CA ASP A 134 -10.94 -16.12 -9.37
C ASP A 134 -9.60 -16.57 -9.98
N LEU A 135 -8.68 -17.00 -9.12
CA LEU A 135 -7.35 -17.47 -9.53
C LEU A 135 -7.38 -18.88 -10.14
N THR A 136 -8.50 -19.61 -10.08
CA THR A 136 -8.63 -20.94 -10.71
C THR A 136 -8.82 -20.84 -12.22
N LEU A 137 -9.18 -19.65 -12.73
CA LEU A 137 -9.36 -19.40 -14.15
C LEU A 137 -8.03 -19.48 -14.91
N ARG A 138 -8.04 -20.17 -16.05
CA ARG A 138 -6.86 -20.31 -16.92
C ARG A 138 -6.60 -19.09 -17.81
N ASN A 139 -7.59 -18.24 -17.99
CA ASN A 139 -7.47 -17.02 -18.78
C ASN A 139 -8.15 -15.83 -18.07
N PHE A 140 -7.44 -14.71 -17.99
CA PHE A 140 -7.91 -13.48 -17.38
C PHE A 140 -8.32 -12.40 -18.41
N ASP A 141 -8.21 -12.66 -19.71
CA ASP A 141 -8.41 -11.66 -20.77
C ASP A 141 -9.79 -10.98 -20.71
N GLU A 142 -10.85 -11.75 -20.46
CA GLU A 142 -12.21 -11.22 -20.36
C GLU A 142 -12.35 -10.28 -19.16
N LEU A 143 -11.95 -10.72 -17.97
CA LEU A 143 -11.96 -9.92 -16.75
C LEU A 143 -11.12 -8.64 -16.92
N VAL A 144 -9.93 -8.75 -17.49
CA VAL A 144 -9.05 -7.59 -17.76
C VAL A 144 -9.71 -6.62 -18.73
N THR A 145 -10.37 -7.11 -19.77
CA THR A 145 -11.10 -6.27 -20.74
C THR A 145 -12.25 -5.54 -20.06
N GLN A 146 -13.02 -6.23 -19.21
CA GLN A 146 -14.10 -5.63 -18.42
C GLN A 146 -13.57 -4.52 -17.50
N ILE A 147 -12.48 -4.78 -16.77
CA ILE A 147 -11.84 -3.81 -15.86
C ILE A 147 -11.39 -2.56 -16.63
N ILE A 148 -10.67 -2.72 -17.74
CA ILE A 148 -10.17 -1.57 -18.54
C ILE A 148 -11.33 -0.76 -19.12
N THR A 149 -12.38 -1.43 -19.59
CA THR A 149 -13.58 -0.77 -20.12
C THR A 149 -14.27 0.06 -19.04
N ALA A 150 -14.42 -0.51 -17.84
CA ALA A 150 -15.00 0.18 -16.69
C ALA A 150 -14.14 1.35 -16.22
N MET A 151 -12.81 1.22 -16.22
CA MET A 151 -11.88 2.32 -15.93
C MET A 151 -12.09 3.49 -16.89
N LYS A 152 -12.08 3.23 -18.20
CA LYS A 152 -12.29 4.26 -19.23
C LYS A 152 -13.65 4.95 -19.08
N PHE A 153 -14.71 4.16 -18.88
CA PHE A 153 -16.06 4.68 -18.69
C PHE A 153 -16.13 5.63 -17.47
N ASN A 154 -15.52 5.25 -16.35
CA ASN A 154 -15.54 6.07 -15.13
C ASN A 154 -14.77 7.37 -15.29
N VAL A 155 -13.58 7.28 -15.86
CA VAL A 155 -12.75 8.45 -16.12
C VAL A 155 -13.44 9.42 -17.09
N ALA A 156 -14.20 8.90 -18.06
CA ALA A 156 -14.96 9.72 -19.01
C ALA A 156 -16.07 10.56 -18.35
N GLN A 157 -16.63 10.10 -17.23
CA GLN A 157 -17.66 10.81 -16.45
C GLN A 157 -17.09 11.93 -15.57
N LEU A 158 -15.77 12.00 -15.39
CA LEU A 158 -15.14 12.99 -14.54
C LEU A 158 -14.81 14.28 -15.31
N SER A 159 -14.96 15.42 -14.62
CA SER A 159 -14.50 16.71 -15.15
C SER A 159 -13.00 16.69 -15.40
N THR A 160 -12.58 17.21 -16.55
CA THR A 160 -11.18 17.36 -16.96
C THR A 160 -10.50 18.57 -16.33
N THR A 161 -11.26 19.50 -15.73
CA THR A 161 -10.72 20.72 -15.12
C THR A 161 -10.12 20.50 -13.74
N ILE A 162 -10.59 19.48 -13.02
CA ILE A 162 -10.10 19.15 -11.68
C ILE A 162 -9.20 17.93 -11.81
N LYS A 163 -7.89 18.19 -11.89
CA LYS A 163 -6.85 17.17 -11.94
C LYS A 163 -6.17 17.10 -10.58
N HIS A 164 -6.14 15.89 -10.01
CA HIS A 164 -5.23 15.58 -8.92
C HIS A 164 -4.01 14.90 -9.53
N GLU A 165 -2.88 15.60 -9.44
CA GLU A 165 -1.60 15.06 -9.80
C GLU A 165 -1.08 14.22 -8.64
N LEU A 166 -0.37 13.14 -8.97
CA LEU A 166 0.44 12.45 -7.98
C LEU A 166 1.52 13.40 -7.47
N SER A 167 1.87 13.25 -6.19
CA SER A 167 3.05 13.93 -5.68
C SER A 167 4.26 13.62 -6.57
N LYS A 168 5.14 14.59 -6.79
CA LYS A 168 6.36 14.37 -7.59
C LYS A 168 7.28 13.34 -6.95
N ASP A 169 7.10 13.11 -5.65
CA ASP A 169 7.97 12.30 -4.80
C ASP A 169 7.33 10.96 -4.38
N ILE A 170 6.55 10.31 -5.26
CA ILE A 170 5.97 8.98 -5.00
C ILE A 170 7.00 7.88 -4.68
N HIS A 171 8.29 8.16 -4.87
CA HIS A 171 9.39 7.26 -4.58
C HIS A 171 10.18 7.65 -3.31
N GLN A 172 9.92 8.83 -2.74
CA GLN A 172 10.65 9.32 -1.58
C GLN A 172 10.08 8.72 -0.30
N VAL A 173 11.00 8.22 0.53
CA VAL A 173 10.70 7.80 1.90
C VAL A 173 10.68 9.06 2.77
N ASN A 174 9.59 9.28 3.49
CA ASN A 174 9.38 10.43 4.37
C ASN A 174 9.42 10.02 5.86
N LEU A 175 9.13 10.98 6.74
CA LEU A 175 9.14 10.72 8.18
C LEU A 175 8.05 9.75 8.64
N ASP A 176 6.84 9.79 8.07
CA ASP A 176 5.76 8.85 8.40
C ASP A 176 6.15 7.40 8.07
N ASP A 177 6.84 7.21 6.94
CA ASP A 177 7.36 5.91 6.51
C ASP A 177 8.32 5.33 7.56
N LEU A 178 9.20 6.18 8.10
CA LEU A 178 10.14 5.82 9.15
C LEU A 178 9.43 5.48 10.47
N MET A 179 8.44 6.29 10.85
CA MET A 179 7.66 6.04 12.07
C MET A 179 6.89 4.72 11.97
N ALA A 180 6.28 4.43 10.82
CA ALA A 180 5.62 3.16 10.54
C ALA A 180 6.61 1.98 10.66
N LEU A 181 7.83 2.13 10.15
CA LEU A 181 8.88 1.12 10.27
C LEU A 181 9.28 0.85 11.72
N ILE A 182 9.43 1.89 12.54
CA ILE A 182 9.77 1.74 13.96
C ILE A 182 8.66 0.96 14.67
N CYS A 183 7.40 1.31 14.45
CA CYS A 183 6.25 0.59 15.00
C CYS A 183 6.17 -0.86 14.52
N TYR A 184 6.40 -1.10 13.23
CA TYR A 184 6.49 -2.46 12.67
C TYR A 184 7.62 -3.27 13.32
N GLY A 185 8.80 -2.67 13.46
CA GLY A 185 9.94 -3.29 14.09
C GLY A 185 9.72 -3.62 15.56
N ALA A 186 9.08 -2.71 16.32
CA ALA A 186 8.64 -2.93 17.69
C ALA A 186 7.70 -4.14 17.79
N ALA A 187 6.65 -4.18 16.96
CA ALA A 187 5.70 -5.29 16.92
C ALA A 187 6.37 -6.63 16.57
N ARG A 188 7.36 -6.60 15.67
CA ARG A 188 8.08 -7.80 15.22
C ARG A 188 9.12 -8.31 16.22
N GLN A 189 9.79 -7.41 16.94
CA GLN A 189 10.87 -7.76 17.88
C GLN A 189 10.41 -7.93 19.33
N GLY A 190 9.21 -7.45 19.65
CA GLY A 190 8.61 -7.58 20.98
C GLY A 190 8.77 -6.34 21.86
N PRO A 191 8.10 -6.32 23.02
CA PRO A 191 7.96 -5.14 23.89
C PRO A 191 9.29 -4.68 24.52
N ASP A 192 10.23 -5.60 24.73
CA ASP A 192 11.54 -5.30 25.32
C ASP A 192 12.59 -4.86 24.28
N SER A 193 12.18 -4.71 23.02
CA SER A 193 13.08 -4.32 21.94
C SER A 193 13.41 -2.82 21.99
N GLN A 194 14.59 -2.46 21.47
CA GLN A 194 14.98 -1.07 21.29
C GLN A 194 13.94 -0.27 20.49
N LEU A 195 13.32 -0.89 19.47
CA LEU A 195 12.32 -0.24 18.63
C LEU A 195 11.00 -0.01 19.38
N ALA A 196 10.64 -0.88 20.33
CA ALA A 196 9.46 -0.68 21.19
C ALA A 196 9.66 0.48 22.19
N HIS A 197 10.87 0.63 22.73
CA HIS A 197 11.20 1.81 23.54
C HIS A 197 11.14 3.11 22.72
N LEU A 198 11.60 3.07 21.47
CA LEU A 198 11.50 4.20 20.55
C LEU A 198 10.05 4.54 20.19
N SER A 199 9.24 3.54 19.81
CA SER A 199 7.84 3.77 19.42
C SER A 199 7.00 4.35 20.57
N ASN A 200 7.31 3.98 21.81
CA ASN A 200 6.59 4.42 23.00
C ASN A 200 7.12 5.74 23.59
N ASN A 201 8.21 6.29 23.04
CA ASN A 201 8.77 7.53 23.55
C ASN A 201 7.87 8.72 23.17
N ASN A 202 7.25 9.33 24.18
CA ASN A 202 6.34 10.46 24.00
C ASN A 202 7.01 11.68 23.36
N GLU A 203 8.31 11.87 23.53
CA GLU A 203 9.07 12.96 22.92
C GLU A 203 9.26 12.77 21.40
N LEU A 204 9.05 11.54 20.90
CA LEU A 204 9.18 11.17 19.49
C LEU A 204 7.83 11.03 18.77
N ARG A 205 6.72 11.49 19.38
CA ARG A 205 5.38 11.41 18.74
C ARG A 205 5.22 12.37 17.57
N SER A 206 6.00 13.45 17.50
CA SER A 206 5.88 14.47 16.45
C SER A 206 7.23 15.10 16.10
N PRO A 207 8.23 14.31 15.64
CA PRO A 207 9.45 14.86 15.08
C PRO A 207 9.13 15.71 13.84
N THR A 208 9.94 16.74 13.59
CA THR A 208 9.88 17.54 12.36
C THR A 208 10.72 16.92 11.26
N SER A 209 11.84 16.29 11.64
CA SER A 209 12.71 15.55 10.73
C SER A 209 13.50 14.49 11.49
N CYS A 210 14.06 13.55 10.73
CA CYS A 210 14.95 12.53 11.24
C CYS A 210 16.15 12.36 10.31
N LYS A 211 17.32 12.09 10.88
CA LYS A 211 18.54 11.79 10.15
C LYS A 211 19.10 10.45 10.62
N LEU A 212 19.36 9.56 9.68
CA LEU A 212 20.07 8.30 9.91
C LEU A 212 21.46 8.40 9.30
N VAL A 213 22.49 8.27 10.15
CA VAL A 213 23.89 8.18 9.73
C VAL A 213 24.44 6.89 10.30
N GLU A 214 24.83 5.96 9.42
CA GLU A 214 25.26 4.61 9.81
C GLU A 214 24.24 3.93 10.75
N HIS A 215 24.58 3.82 12.04
CA HIS A 215 23.74 3.25 13.09
C HIS A 215 23.09 4.30 13.98
N GLN A 216 23.37 5.59 13.78
CA GLN A 216 22.86 6.65 14.62
C GLN A 216 21.59 7.26 14.02
N LEU A 217 20.49 7.09 14.74
CA LEU A 217 19.20 7.70 14.43
C LEU A 217 19.03 8.97 15.26
N THR A 218 18.84 10.10 14.58
CA THR A 218 18.66 11.41 15.20
C THR A 218 17.31 11.97 14.86
N PHE A 219 16.51 12.31 15.88
CA PHE A 219 15.24 13.03 15.71
C PHE A 219 15.40 14.48 16.07
N TYR A 220 14.79 15.35 15.27
CA TYR A 220 14.71 16.79 15.53
C TYR A 220 13.25 17.17 15.81
N GLY A 221 13.01 17.83 16.94
CA GLY A 221 11.69 18.36 17.31
C GLY A 221 11.57 19.88 17.16
N TYR A 222 10.34 20.38 17.23
CA TYR A 222 9.98 21.81 17.07
C TYR A 222 10.75 22.80 17.96
N TYR A 223 11.26 22.37 19.12
CA TYR A 223 11.98 23.23 20.08
C TYR A 223 13.50 22.97 20.09
N CYS A 224 14.09 22.57 18.96
CA CYS A 224 15.50 22.24 18.83
C CYS A 224 16.00 21.12 19.77
N LYS A 225 15.07 20.33 20.33
CA LYS A 225 15.44 19.12 21.07
C LYS A 225 15.88 18.05 20.06
N GLN A 226 17.14 17.65 20.20
CA GLN A 226 17.72 16.56 19.44
C GLN A 226 17.74 15.31 20.31
N HIS A 227 17.17 14.22 19.79
CA HIS A 227 17.22 12.92 20.46
C HIS A 227 18.00 11.95 19.60
N GLN A 228 19.10 11.43 20.13
CA GLN A 228 20.00 10.52 19.44
C GLN A 228 19.85 9.11 19.99
N PHE A 229 19.81 8.13 19.09
CA PHE A 229 19.71 6.72 19.43
C PHE A 229 20.68 5.92 18.57
N PHE A 230 21.41 5.01 19.19
CA PHE A 230 22.30 4.10 18.47
C PHE A 230 21.58 2.79 18.20
N LEU A 231 21.24 2.52 16.94
CA LEU A 231 20.52 1.34 16.51
C LEU A 231 21.43 0.10 16.56
N SER A 232 20.97 -0.90 17.30
CA SER A 232 21.61 -2.22 17.33
C SER A 232 21.65 -2.86 15.93
N PRO A 233 22.55 -3.82 15.67
CA PRO A 233 22.57 -4.53 14.38
C PRO A 233 21.24 -5.22 14.03
N SER A 234 20.46 -5.67 15.03
CA SER A 234 19.14 -6.25 14.82
C SER A 234 18.10 -5.19 14.43
N SER A 235 18.13 -4.01 15.04
CA SER A 235 17.29 -2.87 14.66
C SER A 235 17.65 -2.36 13.25
N MET A 236 18.93 -2.26 12.91
CA MET A 236 19.38 -1.86 11.57
C MET A 236 18.92 -2.80 10.46
N LYS A 237 18.76 -4.10 10.74
CA LYS A 237 18.16 -5.04 9.76
C LYS A 237 16.74 -4.66 9.38
N ILE A 238 15.97 -4.02 10.28
CA ILE A 238 14.63 -3.51 9.98
C ILE A 238 14.73 -2.28 9.08
N PHE A 239 15.64 -1.34 9.38
CA PHE A 239 15.85 -0.13 8.57
C PHE A 239 16.29 -0.41 7.13
N ARG A 240 17.09 -1.46 6.93
CA ARG A 240 17.49 -1.94 5.60
C ARG A 240 16.33 -2.44 4.74
N ILE A 241 15.14 -2.64 5.31
CA ILE A 241 13.93 -2.97 4.55
C ILE A 241 13.49 -1.77 3.70
N LEU A 242 13.46 -0.56 4.29
CA LEU A 242 13.15 0.70 3.61
C LEU A 242 14.35 1.29 2.86
N LEU A 243 15.55 1.13 3.44
CA LEU A 243 16.78 1.77 2.98
C LEU A 243 17.84 0.70 2.67
N PRO A 244 17.67 -0.08 1.58
CA PRO A 244 18.57 -1.19 1.27
C PRO A 244 20.03 -0.75 1.03
N ASP A 245 20.24 0.51 0.63
CA ASP A 245 21.55 1.08 0.28
C ASP A 245 22.14 2.00 1.38
N ALA A 246 21.48 2.19 2.53
CA ALA A 246 21.95 3.07 3.61
C ALA A 246 23.12 2.50 4.43
N GLY A 247 23.88 1.55 3.89
CA GLY A 247 25.08 0.99 4.55
C GLY A 247 26.15 2.04 4.82
N ASP A 248 26.26 3.06 3.95
CA ASP A 248 27.31 4.09 3.99
C ASP A 248 26.76 5.52 3.68
N ILE A 249 25.44 5.71 3.69
CA ILE A 249 24.80 6.93 3.17
C ILE A 249 23.95 7.60 4.25
N GLU A 250 24.18 8.90 4.43
CA GLU A 250 23.33 9.79 5.21
C GLU A 250 21.93 9.86 4.58
N ALA A 251 20.89 9.52 5.35
CA ALA A 251 19.51 9.66 4.93
C ALA A 251 18.78 10.67 5.83
N GLU A 252 18.18 11.69 5.22
CA GLU A 252 17.34 12.68 5.89
C GLU A 252 15.88 12.51 5.50
N PHE A 253 15.01 12.48 6.51
CA PHE A 253 13.56 12.32 6.40
C PHE A 253 12.90 13.56 6.95
N VAL A 254 12.09 14.22 6.13
CA VAL A 254 11.32 15.40 6.52
C VAL A 254 9.83 15.04 6.45
N ALA A 255 9.03 15.72 7.27
CA ALA A 255 7.58 15.63 7.26
C ALA A 255 6.96 16.00 5.89
#